data_AF-A0A9P3A9W0-F1
#
_entry.id   AF-A0A9P3A9W0-F1
#
_cell.length_a   1.000
_cell.length_b   1.000
_cell.length_c   1.000
_cell.angle_alpha   90.00
_cell.angle_beta   90.00
_cell.angle_gamma   90.00
#
_symmetry.space_group_name_H-M   'P 1'
#
loop_
_entity.id
_entity.type
_entity.pdbx_description
1 polymer ?
#
loop_
_entity_poly.entity_id
_entity_poly.type
_entity_poly.pdbx_seq_one_letter_code
_entity_poly.pdbx_strand_id
1 'polypeptide(L)'
;MQECLQPGASLSSVAISHGINANVIRKWLPLYRDKVVAPLPAFVPLHPMPNRPADEAVVIALPLGGQAITVKWPISDPEGCARFIRSLSQ
;
A
#
# COMPACT_ATOMS: atom_id res chain seq x y z
N MET A 1 8.24 -2.39 -27.29
CA MET A 1 9.70 -2.21 -27.11
C MET A 1 10.50 -2.71 -28.31
N GLN A 2 10.21 -3.90 -28.86
CA GLN A 2 10.91 -4.43 -30.05
C GLN A 2 10.85 -3.48 -31.26
N GLU A 3 9.72 -2.80 -31.43
CA GLU A 3 9.47 -1.84 -32.51
C GLU A 3 10.42 -0.62 -32.48
N CYS A 4 10.87 -0.21 -31.28
CA CYS A 4 11.89 0.85 -31.12
C CYS A 4 13.31 0.42 -31.50
N LEU A 5 13.54 -0.89 -31.66
CA LEU A 5 14.85 -1.48 -31.96
C LEU A 5 15.01 -1.78 -33.46
N GLN A 6 13.97 -1.60 -34.26
CA GLN A 6 14.03 -1.81 -35.71
C GLN A 6 14.91 -0.74 -36.38
N PRO A 7 15.78 -1.12 -37.33
CA PRO A 7 16.58 -0.16 -38.07
C PRO A 7 15.66 0.80 -38.85
N GLY A 8 15.80 2.11 -38.59
CA GLY A 8 14.95 3.15 -39.19
C GLY A 8 13.75 3.59 -38.35
N ALA A 9 13.47 2.94 -37.20
CA ALA A 9 12.41 3.39 -36.31
C ALA A 9 12.82 4.65 -35.52
N SER A 10 12.06 5.74 -35.68
CA SER A 10 12.21 6.91 -34.83
C SER A 10 11.48 6.70 -33.51
N LEU A 11 12.19 6.86 -32.39
CA LEU A 11 11.59 6.76 -31.05
C LEU A 11 10.39 7.69 -30.87
N SER A 12 10.43 8.88 -31.47
CA SER A 12 9.31 9.82 -31.43
C SER A 12 8.10 9.28 -32.19
N SER A 13 8.30 8.64 -33.34
CA SER A 13 7.22 8.04 -34.12
C SER A 13 6.54 6.88 -33.37
N VAL A 14 7.35 6.02 -32.73
CA VAL A 14 6.84 4.92 -31.91
C VAL A 14 6.14 5.44 -30.64
N ALA A 15 6.63 6.53 -30.05
CA ALA A 15 5.97 7.14 -28.91
C ALA A 15 4.57 7.66 -29.29
N ILE A 16 4.45 8.34 -30.44
CA ILE A 16 3.18 8.88 -30.94
C ILE A 16 2.20 7.75 -31.26
N SER A 17 2.64 6.66 -31.92
CA SER A 17 1.75 5.55 -32.28
C SER A 17 1.16 4.84 -31.06
N HIS A 18 1.90 4.83 -29.94
CA HIS A 18 1.48 4.20 -28.69
C HIS A 18 0.93 5.19 -27.66
N GLY A 19 0.85 6.49 -27.98
CA GLY A 19 0.40 7.53 -27.04
C GLY A 19 1.31 7.74 -25.82
N ILE A 20 2.60 7.38 -25.95
CA ILE A 20 3.60 7.44 -24.88
C ILE A 20 4.48 8.69 -25.09
N ASN A 21 4.99 9.29 -24.02
CA ASN A 21 5.97 10.37 -24.13
C ASN A 21 7.33 9.82 -24.61
N ALA A 22 7.88 10.39 -25.69
CA ALA A 22 9.17 9.98 -26.26
C ALA A 22 10.34 10.07 -25.26
N ASN A 23 10.26 10.94 -24.26
CA ASN A 23 11.27 11.07 -23.20
C ASN A 23 11.31 9.85 -22.28
N VAL A 24 10.15 9.20 -22.07
CA VAL A 24 10.09 7.93 -21.35
C VAL A 24 10.82 6.86 -22.16
N ILE A 25 10.54 6.74 -23.46
CA ILE A 25 11.23 5.75 -24.29
C ILE A 25 12.74 5.99 -24.32
N ARG A 26 13.20 7.24 -24.48
CA ARG A 26 14.64 7.60 -24.45
C ARG A 26 15.32 7.23 -23.13
N LYS A 27 14.65 7.43 -21.98
CA LYS A 27 15.21 7.13 -20.66
C LYS A 27 15.29 5.63 -20.38
N TRP A 28 14.30 4.86 -20.85
CA TRP A 28 14.17 3.44 -20.51
C TRP A 28 14.81 2.50 -21.55
N LEU A 29 14.98 2.93 -22.80
CA LEU A 29 15.54 2.09 -23.87
C LEU A 29 16.97 1.59 -23.60
N PRO A 30 17.93 2.41 -23.09
CA PRO A 30 19.27 1.91 -22.76
C PRO A 30 19.24 0.84 -21.66
N LEU A 31 18.40 1.05 -20.63
CA LEU A 31 18.24 0.10 -19.52
C LEU A 31 17.73 -1.26 -20.00
N TYR A 32 16.93 -1.29 -21.06
CA TYR A 32 16.42 -2.53 -21.65
C TYR A 32 17.41 -3.17 -22.64
N ARG A 33 18.24 -2.36 -23.32
CA ARG A 33 19.28 -2.85 -24.25
C ARG A 33 20.41 -3.58 -23.52
N ASP A 34 20.81 -3.07 -22.37
CA ASP A 34 21.94 -3.60 -21.60
C ASP A 34 21.52 -4.71 -20.61
N LYS A 35 20.22 -5.00 -20.52
CA LYS A 35 19.70 -6.15 -19.79
C LYS A 35 19.95 -7.42 -20.61
N VAL A 36 21.04 -8.13 -20.31
CA VAL A 36 21.02 -9.59 -20.42
C VAL A 36 19.85 -10.04 -19.55
N VAL A 37 18.83 -10.64 -20.16
CA VAL A 37 17.67 -11.18 -19.45
C VAL A 37 18.18 -12.35 -18.60
N ALA A 38 18.66 -12.05 -17.39
CA ALA A 38 18.82 -13.06 -16.38
C ALA A 38 17.42 -13.65 -16.13
N PRO A 39 17.27 -14.99 -16.08
CA PRO A 39 15.99 -15.60 -15.79
C PRO A 39 15.51 -15.07 -14.44
N LEU A 40 14.45 -14.25 -14.48
CA LEU A 40 13.80 -13.81 -13.25
C LEU A 40 13.15 -15.05 -12.62
N PRO A 41 13.31 -15.26 -11.30
CA PRO A 41 12.61 -16.35 -10.64
C PRO A 41 11.10 -16.17 -10.81
N ALA A 42 10.40 -17.25 -11.13
CA ALA A 42 8.94 -17.25 -11.32
C ALA A 42 8.17 -16.85 -10.06
N PHE A 43 8.82 -16.93 -8.89
CA PHE A 43 8.26 -16.58 -7.60
C PHE A 43 9.22 -15.66 -6.84
N VAL A 44 8.73 -14.47 -6.49
CA VAL A 44 9.40 -13.56 -5.54
C VAL A 44 8.65 -13.69 -4.22
N PRO A 45 9.28 -14.19 -3.15
CA PRO A 45 8.65 -14.25 -1.83
C PRO A 45 8.32 -12.83 -1.36
N LEU A 46 7.04 -12.53 -1.21
CA LEU A 46 6.60 -11.32 -0.51
C LEU A 46 6.72 -11.59 0.98
N HIS A 47 7.53 -10.83 1.69
CA HIS A 47 7.50 -10.83 3.14
C HIS A 47 6.17 -10.20 3.58
N PRO A 48 5.32 -10.91 4.36
CA PRO A 48 4.17 -10.28 4.95
C PRO A 48 4.67 -9.14 5.83
N MET A 49 4.19 -7.93 5.53
CA MET A 49 4.46 -6.78 6.40
C MET A 49 3.94 -7.16 7.79
N PRO A 50 4.71 -6.96 8.88
CA PRO A 50 4.17 -7.18 10.20
C PRO A 50 2.92 -6.33 10.30
N ASN A 51 1.78 -7.01 10.55
CA ASN A 51 0.53 -6.35 10.84
C ASN A 51 0.79 -5.54 12.10
N ARG A 52 1.18 -4.27 11.94
CA ARG A 52 1.30 -3.35 13.05
C ARG A 52 -0.08 -3.40 13.68
N PRO A 53 -0.24 -3.85 14.95
CA PRO A 53 -1.50 -3.64 15.61
C PRO A 53 -1.66 -2.13 15.59
N ALA A 54 -2.55 -1.65 14.71
CA ALA A 54 -2.99 -0.29 14.80
C ALA A 54 -3.52 -0.22 16.23
N ASP A 55 -2.96 0.67 17.04
CA ASP A 55 -3.40 0.94 18.41
C ASP A 55 -4.77 1.64 18.34
N GLU A 56 -5.68 1.03 17.57
CA GLU A 56 -7.05 1.41 17.40
C GLU A 56 -7.76 0.88 18.63
N ALA A 57 -7.67 1.67 19.68
CA ALA A 57 -8.46 1.54 20.87
C ALA A 57 -9.61 2.55 20.79
N VAL A 58 -10.82 2.11 21.14
CA VAL A 58 -11.95 3.00 21.32
C VAL A 58 -11.80 3.70 22.68
N VAL A 59 -11.95 5.01 22.70
CA VAL A 59 -11.90 5.82 23.92
C VAL A 59 -13.31 6.10 24.40
N ILE A 60 -13.63 5.67 25.61
CA ILE A 60 -14.94 5.88 26.26
C ILE A 60 -14.75 6.88 27.40
N ALA A 61 -15.43 8.02 27.35
CA ALA A 61 -15.40 9.05 28.40
C ALA A 61 -16.72 9.04 29.18
N LEU A 62 -16.62 8.90 30.51
CA LEU A 62 -17.76 8.75 31.41
C LEU A 62 -17.75 9.87 32.47
N PRO A 63 -18.81 10.68 32.59
CA PRO A 63 -18.90 11.67 33.65
C PRO A 63 -19.32 11.02 34.97
N LEU A 64 -18.44 11.05 35.98
CA LEU A 64 -18.72 10.64 37.36
C LEU A 64 -18.55 11.82 38.32
N GLY A 65 -19.66 12.34 38.85
CA GLY A 65 -19.64 13.27 39.99
C GLY A 65 -18.80 14.54 39.80
N GLY A 66 -18.69 15.05 38.56
CA GLY A 66 -17.90 16.23 38.22
C GLY A 66 -16.52 15.96 37.62
N GLN A 67 -16.09 14.68 37.52
CA GLN A 67 -14.84 14.27 36.88
C GLN A 67 -15.12 13.29 35.74
N ALA A 68 -14.37 13.39 34.63
CA ALA A 68 -14.52 12.48 33.49
C ALA A 68 -13.51 11.33 33.59
N ILE A 69 -13.98 10.09 33.70
CA ILE A 69 -13.14 8.89 33.61
C ILE A 69 -12.99 8.53 32.13
N THR A 70 -11.75 8.33 31.68
CA THR A 70 -11.44 7.91 30.31
C THR A 70 -10.94 6.48 30.30
N VAL A 71 -11.64 5.60 29.59
CA VAL A 71 -11.27 4.20 29.42
C VAL A 71 -10.87 3.95 27.97
N LYS A 72 -9.70 3.36 27.76
CA LYS A 72 -9.25 2.91 26.43
C LYS A 72 -9.53 1.41 26.30
N TRP A 73 -10.29 1.03 25.28
CA TRP A 73 -10.65 -0.37 25.02
C TRP A 73 -10.10 -0.86 23.68
N PRO A 74 -9.38 -1.98 23.63
CA PRO A 74 -8.84 -2.50 22.37
C PRO A 74 -9.95 -3.02 21.45
N ILE A 75 -9.83 -2.79 20.13
CA ILE A 75 -10.79 -3.34 19.14
C ILE A 75 -10.80 -4.88 19.13
N SER A 76 -9.74 -5.53 19.62
CA SER A 76 -9.68 -6.99 19.72
C SER A 76 -10.66 -7.61 20.72
N ASP A 77 -11.28 -6.83 21.62
CA ASP A 77 -12.23 -7.34 22.62
C ASP A 77 -13.52 -6.48 22.70
N PRO A 78 -14.41 -6.53 21.69
CA PRO A 78 -15.65 -5.78 21.71
C PRO A 78 -16.65 -6.29 22.75
N GLU A 79 -16.62 -7.59 23.08
CA GLU A 79 -17.56 -8.19 24.03
C GLU A 79 -17.25 -7.78 25.48
N GLY A 80 -15.95 -7.65 25.82
CA GLY A 80 -15.53 -7.04 27.09
C GLY A 80 -16.04 -5.61 27.25
N CYS A 81 -15.95 -4.81 26.18
CA CYS A 81 -16.45 -3.43 26.17
C CYS A 81 -17.96 -3.37 26.43
N ALA A 82 -18.75 -4.21 25.74
CA ALA A 82 -20.20 -4.26 25.93
C ALA A 82 -20.60 -4.65 27.37
N ARG A 83 -19.89 -5.61 27.98
CA ARG A 83 -20.10 -6.00 29.38
C ARG A 83 -19.82 -4.85 30.35
N PHE A 84 -18.72 -4.12 30.13
CA PHE A 84 -18.38 -2.95 30.94
C PHE A 84 -19.47 -1.87 30.86
N ILE A 85 -19.91 -1.50 29.65
CA ILE A 85 -20.96 -0.48 29.47
C ILE A 85 -22.27 -0.90 30.14
N ARG A 86 -22.69 -2.17 30.01
CA ARG A 86 -23.92 -2.68 30.67
C ARG A 86 -23.83 -2.59 32.19
N SER A 87 -22.66 -2.83 32.77
CA SER A 87 -22.45 -2.73 34.23
C SER A 87 -22.58 -1.30 34.76
N LEU A 88 -22.35 -0.29 33.92
CA LEU A 88 -22.49 1.12 34.29
C LEU A 88 -23.93 1.63 34.24
N SER A 89 -24.82 0.91 33.55
CA SER A 89 -26.24 1.24 33.44
C SER A 89 -27.13 0.58 34.50
N GLN A 90 -26.56 -0.20 35.42
CA GLN A 90 -27.27 -0.78 36.57
C GLN A 90 -27.12 0.11 37.80
#